data_AF-A0A0D7EE95-F1
#
_entry.id   AF-A0A0D7EE95-F1
#
_cell.length_a   1.000
_cell.length_b   1.000
_cell.length_c   1.000
_cell.angle_alpha   90.00
_cell.angle_beta   90.00
_cell.angle_gamma   90.00
#
_symmetry.space_group_name_H-M   'P 1'
#
loop_
_entity.id
_entity.type
_entity.pdbx_description
1 polymer ?
#
loop_
_entity_poly.entity_id
_entity_poly.type
_entity_poly.pdbx_seq_one_letter_code
_entity_poly.pdbx_strand_id
1 'polypeptide(L)' 'MSNEQSYFDALKKIARGYQTVDQLRKRGGQYGLDAAEEIEMSYENIQAEAARAIKGKRRPKP' A
#
# COMPACT_ATOMS: atom_id res chain seq x y z
N MET A 1 -0.51 -19.77 -7.89
CA MET A 1 -1.35 -18.92 -7.02
C MET A 1 -2.69 -18.71 -7.70
N SER A 2 -3.80 -18.82 -6.96
CA SER A 2 -5.13 -18.46 -7.51
C SER A 2 -5.30 -16.95 -7.57
N ASN A 3 -6.26 -16.48 -8.36
CA ASN A 3 -6.61 -15.05 -8.39
C ASN A 3 -7.11 -14.57 -7.03
N GLU A 4 -7.92 -15.35 -6.31
CA GLU A 4 -8.42 -14.94 -4.99
C GLU A 4 -7.29 -14.82 -3.97
N GLN A 5 -6.33 -15.75 -4.00
CA GLN A 5 -5.16 -15.68 -3.13
C GLN A 5 -4.36 -14.40 -3.38
N SER A 6 -4.08 -14.08 -4.65
CA SER A 6 -3.37 -12.86 -5.02
C SER A 6 -4.10 -11.59 -4.58
N TYR A 7 -5.44 -11.57 -4.69
CA TYR A 7 -6.24 -10.43 -4.22
C TYR A 7 -6.25 -10.32 -2.70
N PHE A 8 -6.43 -11.44 -1.99
CA PHE A 8 -6.42 -11.47 -0.54
C PHE A 8 -5.08 -10.99 0.01
N ASP A 9 -3.95 -11.43 -0.56
CA ASP A 9 -2.62 -11.04 -0.12
C ASP A 9 -2.37 -9.54 -0.34
N ALA A 10 -2.77 -8.99 -1.49
CA ALA A 10 -2.68 -7.56 -1.76
C ALA A 10 -3.54 -6.73 -0.78
N LEU A 11 -4.79 -7.14 -0.56
CA LEU A 11 -5.69 -6.47 0.38
C LEU A 11 -5.18 -6.56 1.81
N LYS A 12 -4.67 -7.73 2.24
CA LYS A 12 -4.06 -7.91 3.55
C LYS A 12 -2.85 -7.00 3.73
N LYS A 13 -2.01 -6.87 2.70
CA LYS A 13 -0.84 -5.98 2.72
C LYS A 13 -1.26 -4.51 2.81
N ILE A 14 -2.26 -4.07 2.04
CA ILE A 14 -2.79 -2.70 2.13
C ILE A 14 -3.40 -2.45 3.52
N ALA A 15 -4.19 -3.39 4.04
CA ALA A 15 -4.93 -3.22 5.29
C ALA A 15 -4.06 -3.28 6.55
N ARG A 16 -2.93 -4.01 6.53
CA ARG A 16 -2.13 -4.29 7.74
C ARG A 16 -0.62 -4.16 7.56
N GLY A 17 -0.13 -4.03 6.33
CA GLY A 17 1.29 -3.97 6.02
C GLY A 17 1.86 -2.55 6.00
N TYR A 18 1.01 -1.53 5.94
CA TYR A 18 1.42 -0.12 5.96
C TYR A 18 1.29 0.48 7.35
N GLN A 19 2.18 1.40 7.66
CA GLN A 19 2.13 2.19 8.88
C GLN A 19 0.98 3.20 8.82
N THR A 20 0.39 3.47 9.98
CA THR A 20 -0.55 4.58 10.15
C THR A 20 0.16 5.92 10.04
N VAL A 21 -0.58 6.98 9.71
CA VAL A 21 -0.06 8.35 9.67
C VAL A 21 0.61 8.75 10.98
N ASP A 22 0.04 8.38 12.13
CA ASP A 22 0.63 8.71 13.43
C ASP A 22 1.92 7.93 13.71
N GLN A 23 2.06 6.71 13.20
CA GLN A 23 3.32 5.97 13.26
C GLN A 23 4.39 6.62 12.38
N LEU A 24 4.05 7.08 11.17
CA LEU A 24 4.97 7.77 10.28
C LEU A 24 5.42 9.12 10.86
N ARG A 25 4.49 9.90 11.42
CA ARG A 25 4.80 11.15 12.13
C ARG A 25 5.81 10.97 13.27
N LYS A 26 5.69 9.88 14.03
CA LYS A 26 6.62 9.55 15.12
C LYS A 26 7.98 9.05 14.63
N ARG A 27 8.05 8.57 13.39
CA ARG A 27 9.25 7.99 12.77
C ARG A 27 10.07 8.99 11.95
N GLY A 28 9.49 10.14 11.61
CA GLY A 28 10.13 11.18 10.80
C GLY A 28 11.59 11.42 11.19
N GLY A 29 12.47 11.43 10.18
CA GLY A 29 13.92 11.56 10.34
C GLY A 29 14.69 10.23 10.40
N GLN A 30 14.04 9.06 10.52
CA GLN A 30 14.77 7.78 10.61
C GLN A 30 15.55 7.41 9.34
N TYR A 31 15.14 7.93 8.18
CA TYR A 31 15.78 7.69 6.88
C TYR A 31 16.21 8.98 6.17
N GLY A 32 16.36 10.07 6.92
CA GLY A 32 16.67 11.39 6.36
C GLY A 32 15.51 12.07 5.63
N LEU A 33 14.33 11.44 5.62
CA LEU A 33 13.08 12.02 5.14
C LEU A 33 12.33 12.69 6.29
N ASP A 34 11.65 13.79 5.98
CA ASP A 34 10.70 14.37 6.92
C ASP A 34 9.42 13.52 7.02
N ALA A 35 8.59 13.82 8.02
CA ALA A 35 7.36 13.05 8.25
C ALA A 35 6.35 13.17 7.11
N ALA A 36 6.33 14.29 6.37
CA ALA A 36 5.41 14.50 5.25
C ALA A 36 5.84 13.65 4.05
N GLU A 37 7.13 13.65 3.72
CA GLU A 37 7.72 12.81 2.67
C GLU A 37 7.46 11.32 2.93
N GLU A 38 7.62 10.86 4.18
CA GLU A 38 7.30 9.46 4.53
C GLU A 38 5.82 9.11 4.33
N ILE A 39 4.90 10.06 4.61
CA ILE A 39 3.46 9.87 4.39
C ILE A 39 3.15 9.80 2.90
N GLU A 40 3.70 10.72 2.11
CA GLU A 40 3.52 10.77 0.65
C GLU A 40 4.02 9.47 0.02
N MET A 41 5.22 9.02 0.37
CA MET A 41 5.76 7.75 -0.10
C MET A 41 4.89 6.56 0.31
N SER A 42 4.37 6.54 1.56
CA SER A 42 3.47 5.47 1.99
C SER A 42 2.18 5.45 1.16
N TYR A 43 1.64 6.62 0.81
CA TYR A 43 0.46 6.73 -0.05
C TYR A 43 0.74 6.22 -1.47
N GLU A 44 1.84 6.66 -2.09
CA GLU A 44 2.25 6.19 -3.42
C GLU A 44 2.48 4.67 -3.45
N ASN A 45 3.08 4.13 -2.39
CA ASN A 45 3.30 2.69 -2.27
C ASN A 45 1.98 1.91 -2.19
N ILE A 46 0.96 2.42 -1.48
CA ILE A 46 -0.38 1.80 -1.43
C ILE A 46 -1.00 1.81 -2.83
N GLN A 47 -0.94 2.93 -3.56
CA GLN A 47 -1.45 3.02 -4.93
C GLN A 47 -0.74 2.05 -5.86
N ALA A 48 0.58 1.96 -5.78
CA ALA A 48 1.38 1.03 -6.58
C ALA A 48 1.04 -0.44 -6.26
N GLU A 49 0.82 -0.78 -4.99
CA GLU A 49 0.38 -2.12 -4.57
C GLU A 49 -1.00 -2.45 -5.16
N ALA A 50 -1.96 -1.53 -5.05
CA ALA A 50 -3.29 -1.70 -5.64
C ALA A 50 -3.23 -1.83 -7.17
N ALA A 51 -2.42 -1.00 -7.84
CA ALA A 51 -2.21 -1.04 -9.29
C ALA A 51 -1.63 -2.39 -9.73
N ARG A 52 -0.66 -2.93 -8.99
CA ARG A 52 -0.12 -4.28 -9.24
C ARG A 52 -1.19 -5.36 -9.07
N ALA A 53 -2.03 -5.27 -8.04
CA ALA A 53 -3.08 -6.25 -7.78
C ALA A 53 -4.13 -6.34 -8.90
N ILE A 54 -4.44 -5.21 -9.55
CA ILE A 54 -5.42 -5.15 -10.65
C ILE A 54 -4.80 -5.29 -12.04
N LYS A 55 -3.46 -5.30 -12.16
CA LYS A 55 -2.77 -5.35 -13.45
C LYS A 55 -3.14 -6.62 -14.21
N GLY A 56 -3.60 -6.45 -15.45
CA GLY A 56 -4.02 -7.55 -16.32
C GLY A 56 -5.33 -8.23 -15.90
N LYS A 57 -6.07 -7.68 -14.93
CA LYS A 57 -7.39 -8.16 -14.52
C LYS A 57 -8.48 -7.34 -15.20
N ARG A 58 -9.57 -7.99 -15.59
CA ARG A 58 -10.78 -7.29 -16.06
C ARG A 58 -11.71 -7.05 -14.88
N ARG A 59 -12.34 -5.88 -14.87
CA ARG A 59 -13.46 -5.60 -13.98
C ARG A 59 -14.55 -6.66 -14.22
N PRO A 60 -15.07 -7.32 -13.17
CA PRO A 60 -16.22 -8.22 -13.29
C PRO A 60 -17.40 -7.49 -13.91
N LYS A 61 -18.24 -8.20 -14.69
CA LYS A 61 -19.50 -7.63 -15.16
C LYS A 61 -20.39 -7.36 -13.93
N PRO A 62 -21.10 -6.22 -13.90
CA PRO A 62 -22.11 -5.96 -12.87
C PRO A 62 -23.20 -7.03 -12.89
#